data_AF-A0A2J7Q819-F1
#
_entry.id   AF-A0A2J7Q819-F1
#
_cell.length_a   1.000
_cell.length_b   1.000
_cell.length_c   1.000
_cell.angle_alpha   90.00
_cell.angle_beta   90.00
_cell.angle_gamma   90.00
#
_symmetry.space_group_name_H-M   'P 1'
#
loop_
_entity.id
_entity.type
_entity.pdbx_description
1 polymer ?
#
loop_
_entity_poly.entity_id
_entity_poly.type
_entity_poly.pdbx_seq_one_letter_code
_entity_poly.pdbx_strand_id
1 'polypeptide(L)'
;MFCRAWLVPCLSYSPKLSGARELQRRTRSPVLPTFAETMELSFKTGPPKLHGFAKTVRLWINVFLCVTQMGFCSVYFVFISDNLKMVMDYYNAELDIHIHMTIILLPIMLSCWIRDLKYLVPLSLFANVAMTVGIAVTLYYISQELPAPSTREYIAPWTKIPLFFGTAIYSFEGIGLVLPLQNEMKQPEQFTRRFGVLNIGMTIVTCLLVIMGFLGYLKYGDNVQGSLTLNLPQQDM
;
A
#
# COMPACT_ATOMS: atom_id res chain seq x y z
N MET A 1 2.07 24.03 1.01
CA MET A 1 1.52 22.96 0.15
C MET A 1 1.56 21.58 0.82
N PHE A 2 2.59 21.26 1.61
CA PHE A 2 2.69 20.02 2.40
C PHE A 2 1.47 19.71 3.29
N CYS A 3 0.93 20.69 4.04
CA CYS A 3 -0.19 20.45 4.97
C CYS A 3 -1.49 19.95 4.29
N ARG A 4 -1.67 20.17 2.98
CA ARG A 4 -2.84 19.63 2.24
C ARG A 4 -2.64 18.18 1.79
N ALA A 5 -1.42 17.74 1.52
CA ALA A 5 -1.13 16.35 1.13
C ALA A 5 -1.42 15.35 2.28
N TRP A 6 -1.16 15.77 3.53
CA TRP A 6 -1.47 15.04 4.76
C TRP A 6 -2.95 14.71 4.94
N LEU A 7 -3.81 15.56 4.42
CA LEU A 7 -5.25 15.46 4.59
C LEU A 7 -5.87 14.54 3.53
N VAL A 8 -5.26 14.35 2.36
CA VAL A 8 -5.91 13.63 1.24
C VAL A 8 -6.25 12.17 1.58
N PRO A 9 -5.36 11.35 2.18
CA PRO A 9 -5.70 9.96 2.50
C PRO A 9 -6.73 9.89 3.64
N CYS A 10 -6.50 10.60 4.75
CA CYS A 10 -7.42 10.61 5.90
C CYS A 10 -8.80 11.20 5.57
N LEU A 11 -8.86 12.26 4.74
CA LEU A 11 -10.11 12.80 4.19
C LEU A 11 -10.76 11.86 3.18
N SER A 12 -10.04 10.91 2.58
CA SER A 12 -10.64 9.95 1.65
C SER A 12 -11.23 8.74 2.39
N TYR A 13 -10.59 8.29 3.48
CA TYR A 13 -11.04 7.14 4.27
C TYR A 13 -12.20 7.48 5.22
N SER A 14 -12.11 8.58 5.98
CA SER A 14 -13.08 8.92 7.03
C SER A 14 -14.53 9.12 6.52
N PRO A 15 -14.78 9.83 5.41
CA PRO A 15 -16.14 9.99 4.87
C PRO A 15 -16.71 8.69 4.32
N LYS A 16 -15.89 7.82 3.72
CA LYS A 16 -16.33 6.53 3.18
C LYS A 16 -16.76 5.57 4.30
N LEU A 17 -15.98 5.51 5.38
CA LEU A 17 -16.33 4.78 6.60
C LEU A 17 -17.59 5.33 7.29
N SER A 18 -17.71 6.65 7.35
CA SER A 18 -18.91 7.32 7.91
C SER A 18 -20.16 7.02 7.06
N GLY A 19 -20.01 7.04 5.73
CA GLY A 19 -21.08 6.70 4.79
C GLY A 19 -21.53 5.23 4.91
N ALA A 20 -20.58 4.29 5.03
CA ALA A 20 -20.90 2.87 5.24
C ALA A 20 -21.70 2.63 6.53
N ARG A 21 -21.35 3.32 7.63
CA ARG A 21 -22.07 3.24 8.91
C ARG A 21 -23.45 3.87 8.87
N GLU A 22 -23.58 5.04 8.24
CA GLU A 22 -24.87 5.71 8.09
C GLU A 22 -25.83 4.82 7.28
N LEU A 23 -25.33 4.20 6.21
CA LEU A 23 -26.10 3.26 5.40
C LEU A 23 -26.45 1.99 6.15
N GLN A 24 -25.51 1.41 6.92
CA GLN A 24 -25.78 0.28 7.80
C GLN A 24 -26.91 0.60 8.79
N ARG A 25 -26.89 1.79 9.39
CA ARG A 25 -27.93 2.26 10.31
C ARG A 25 -29.28 2.42 9.62
N ARG A 26 -29.29 2.97 8.41
CA ARG A 26 -30.51 3.16 7.61
C ARG A 26 -31.14 1.85 7.12
N THR A 27 -30.32 0.85 6.80
CA THR A 27 -30.80 -0.44 6.26
C THR A 27 -30.86 -1.55 7.30
N ARG A 28 -30.51 -1.26 8.56
CA ARG A 28 -30.48 -2.20 9.69
C ARG A 28 -29.72 -3.49 9.37
N SER A 29 -28.62 -3.37 8.60
CA SER A 29 -27.78 -4.52 8.27
C SER A 29 -27.01 -5.01 9.50
N PRO A 30 -27.01 -6.33 9.79
CA PRO A 30 -26.30 -6.91 10.93
C PRO A 30 -24.78 -6.80 10.81
N VAL A 31 -24.25 -6.65 9.58
CA VAL A 31 -22.82 -6.55 9.28
C VAL A 31 -22.53 -5.26 8.52
N LEU A 32 -21.35 -4.69 8.76
CA LEU A 32 -20.87 -3.53 8.02
C LEU A 32 -20.67 -3.91 6.55
N PRO A 33 -21.39 -3.28 5.60
CA PRO A 33 -21.32 -3.64 4.19
C PRO A 33 -19.91 -3.42 3.63
N THR A 34 -19.49 -4.28 2.71
CA THR A 34 -18.23 -4.09 1.96
C THR A 34 -18.25 -2.77 1.17
N PHE A 35 -17.11 -2.32 0.65
CA PHE A 35 -17.06 -1.08 -0.11
C PHE A 35 -18.01 -1.09 -1.33
N ALA A 36 -18.03 -2.19 -2.09
CA ALA A 36 -18.92 -2.33 -3.25
C ALA A 36 -20.41 -2.40 -2.84
N GLU A 37 -20.73 -3.02 -1.71
CA GLU A 37 -22.09 -3.07 -1.16
C GLU A 37 -22.54 -1.72 -0.63
N THR A 38 -21.65 -0.98 0.04
CA THR A 38 -21.91 0.38 0.51
C THR A 38 -22.29 1.28 -0.67
N MET A 39 -21.58 1.14 -1.79
CA MET A 39 -21.89 1.89 -3.01
C MET A 39 -23.20 1.44 -3.66
N GLU A 40 -23.49 0.14 -3.73
CA GLU A 40 -24.80 -0.35 -4.19
C GLU A 40 -25.94 0.26 -3.37
N LEU A 41 -25.79 0.25 -2.05
CA LEU A 41 -26.78 0.73 -1.11
C LEU A 41 -26.96 2.24 -1.17
N SER A 42 -25.87 2.98 -1.39
CA SER A 42 -25.90 4.42 -1.66
C SER A 42 -26.75 4.74 -2.89
N PHE A 43 -26.59 3.96 -3.96
CA PHE A 43 -27.36 4.15 -5.19
C PHE A 43 -28.83 3.77 -5.03
N LYS A 44 -29.14 2.73 -4.24
CA LYS A 44 -30.53 2.35 -3.93
C LYS A 44 -31.25 3.33 -3.01
N THR A 45 -30.52 4.01 -2.13
CA THR A 45 -31.08 5.01 -1.19
C THR A 45 -31.04 6.44 -1.74
N GLY A 46 -30.40 6.64 -2.90
CA GLY A 46 -30.29 7.91 -3.59
C GLY A 46 -31.50 8.25 -4.49
N PRO A 47 -31.32 9.15 -5.48
CA PRO A 47 -32.36 9.55 -6.42
C PRO A 47 -32.97 8.35 -7.18
N PRO A 48 -34.29 8.34 -7.44
CA PRO A 48 -34.97 7.20 -8.08
C PRO A 48 -34.42 6.85 -9.48
N LYS A 49 -33.85 7.84 -10.19
CA LYS A 49 -33.20 7.62 -11.50
C LYS A 49 -31.93 6.74 -11.41
N LEU A 50 -31.28 6.67 -10.24
CA LEU A 50 -30.03 5.95 -10.03
C LEU A 50 -30.22 4.53 -9.49
N HIS A 51 -31.43 4.18 -9.05
CA HIS A 51 -31.72 2.88 -8.44
C HIS A 51 -31.43 1.71 -9.38
N GLY A 52 -31.74 1.87 -10.68
CA GLY A 52 -31.50 0.85 -11.70
C GLY A 52 -30.02 0.53 -11.93
N PHE A 53 -29.12 1.48 -11.66
CA PHE A 53 -27.68 1.32 -11.87
C PHE A 53 -26.95 0.67 -10.70
N ALA A 54 -27.60 0.52 -9.54
CA ALA A 54 -26.95 0.09 -8.30
C ALA A 54 -26.18 -1.24 -8.45
N LYS A 55 -26.79 -2.26 -9.07
CA LYS A 55 -26.16 -3.57 -9.28
C LYS A 55 -24.98 -3.49 -10.25
N THR A 56 -25.11 -2.69 -11.31
CA THR A 56 -24.05 -2.46 -12.29
C THR A 56 -22.85 -1.78 -11.65
N VAL A 57 -23.07 -0.75 -10.84
CA VAL A 57 -22.01 -0.05 -10.10
C VAL A 57 -21.27 -1.00 -9.15
N ARG A 58 -21.99 -1.87 -8.43
CA ARG A 58 -21.35 -2.91 -7.59
C ARG A 58 -20.45 -3.82 -8.39
N LEU A 59 -20.91 -4.31 -9.54
CA LEU A 59 -20.12 -5.17 -10.42
C LEU A 59 -18.84 -4.46 -10.86
N TRP A 60 -18.95 -3.23 -11.36
CA TRP A 60 -17.79 -2.45 -11.80
C TRP A 60 -16.79 -2.23 -10.67
N ILE A 61 -17.25 -1.84 -9.48
CA ILE A 61 -16.36 -1.64 -8.33
C ILE A 61 -15.64 -2.93 -7.97
N ASN A 62 -16.33 -4.07 -7.91
CA ASN A 62 -15.69 -5.35 -7.64
C ASN A 62 -14.66 -5.72 -8.71
N VAL A 63 -14.97 -5.51 -10.00
CA VAL A 63 -14.01 -5.74 -11.09
C VAL A 63 -12.77 -4.86 -10.92
N PHE A 64 -12.94 -3.55 -10.68
CA PHE A 64 -11.81 -2.65 -10.45
C PHE A 64 -10.99 -3.03 -9.23
N LEU A 65 -11.63 -3.41 -8.12
CA LEU A 65 -10.93 -3.89 -6.93
C LEU A 65 -10.13 -5.17 -7.21
N CYS A 66 -10.71 -6.13 -7.94
CA CYS A 66 -10.02 -7.37 -8.32
C CYS A 66 -8.82 -7.11 -9.23
N VAL A 67 -8.97 -6.27 -10.25
CA VAL A 67 -7.86 -5.90 -11.16
C VAL A 67 -6.74 -5.21 -10.39
N THR A 68 -7.11 -4.29 -9.49
CA THR A 68 -6.17 -3.54 -8.66
C THR A 68 -5.40 -4.48 -7.72
N GLN A 69 -6.09 -5.40 -7.06
CA GLN A 69 -5.47 -6.40 -6.18
C GLN A 69 -4.52 -7.32 -6.94
N MET A 70 -4.91 -7.76 -8.14
CA MET A 70 -4.05 -8.59 -8.99
C MET A 70 -2.77 -7.85 -9.36
N GLY A 71 -2.87 -6.56 -9.72
CA GLY A 71 -1.70 -5.72 -9.98
C GLY A 71 -0.75 -5.63 -8.79
N PHE A 72 -1.27 -5.52 -7.57
CA PHE A 72 -0.43 -5.47 -6.37
C PHE A 72 0.28 -6.78 -6.11
N CYS A 73 -0.43 -7.90 -6.23
CA CYS A 73 0.20 -9.21 -6.14
C CYS A 73 1.35 -9.33 -7.14
N SER A 74 1.14 -8.92 -8.39
CA SER A 74 2.20 -8.94 -9.42
C SER A 74 3.42 -8.07 -9.03
N VAL A 75 3.21 -6.84 -8.56
CA VAL A 75 4.31 -5.96 -8.13
C VAL A 75 5.06 -6.56 -6.94
N TYR A 76 4.35 -7.15 -5.97
CA TYR A 76 4.98 -7.84 -4.84
C TYR A 76 5.83 -9.03 -5.29
N PHE A 77 5.35 -9.84 -6.25
CA PHE A 77 6.12 -10.96 -6.78
C PHE A 77 7.41 -10.51 -7.45
N VAL A 78 7.34 -9.48 -8.30
CA VAL A 78 8.52 -8.91 -8.97
C VAL A 78 9.49 -8.36 -7.94
N PHE A 79 9.01 -7.56 -6.98
CA PHE A 79 9.85 -6.99 -5.93
C PHE A 79 10.58 -8.06 -5.11
N ILE A 80 9.87 -9.09 -4.63
CA ILE A 80 10.50 -10.18 -3.85
C ILE A 80 11.50 -10.95 -4.72
N SER A 81 11.17 -11.18 -5.99
CA SER A 81 12.03 -11.93 -6.91
C SER A 81 13.32 -11.19 -7.23
N ASP A 82 13.25 -9.87 -7.46
CA ASP A 82 14.43 -9.03 -7.71
C ASP A 82 15.35 -8.98 -6.48
N ASN A 83 14.78 -8.81 -5.28
CA ASN A 83 15.57 -8.79 -4.05
C ASN A 83 16.15 -10.18 -3.72
N LEU A 84 15.41 -11.26 -3.97
CA LEU A 84 15.92 -12.62 -3.77
C LEU A 84 17.04 -12.95 -4.75
N LYS A 85 16.87 -12.56 -6.02
CA LYS A 85 17.91 -12.73 -7.04
C LYS A 85 19.19 -11.99 -6.66
N MET A 86 19.09 -10.74 -6.20
CA MET A 86 20.24 -9.96 -5.72
C MET A 86 21.02 -10.68 -4.61
N VAL A 87 20.32 -11.33 -3.68
CA VAL A 87 20.94 -12.13 -2.62
C VAL A 87 21.54 -13.42 -3.17
N MET A 88 20.85 -14.14 -4.06
CA MET A 88 21.34 -15.41 -4.59
C MET A 88 22.55 -15.25 -5.52
N ASP A 89 22.55 -14.20 -6.34
CA ASP A 89 23.68 -13.85 -7.22
C ASP A 89 24.95 -13.57 -6.38
N TYR A 90 24.80 -12.97 -5.20
CA TYR A 90 25.92 -12.78 -4.27
C TYR A 90 26.53 -14.11 -3.77
N TYR A 91 25.71 -15.12 -3.53
CA TYR A 91 26.17 -16.46 -3.13
C TYR A 91 26.60 -17.35 -4.33
N ASN A 92 26.83 -16.78 -5.52
CA ASN A 92 27.16 -17.47 -6.77
C ASN A 92 26.13 -18.51 -7.23
N ALA A 93 24.88 -18.38 -6.78
CA ALA A 93 23.76 -19.19 -7.26
C ALA A 93 23.07 -18.46 -8.42
N GLU A 94 23.72 -18.42 -9.59
CA GLU A 94 23.16 -17.81 -10.81
C GLU A 94 22.01 -18.66 -11.36
N LEU A 95 20.84 -18.47 -10.77
CA LEU A 95 19.58 -19.01 -11.28
C LEU A 95 18.83 -17.93 -12.05
N ASP A 96 18.13 -18.38 -13.10
CA ASP A 96 17.28 -17.51 -13.89
C ASP A 96 16.17 -16.88 -13.04
N ILE A 97 15.81 -15.62 -13.33
CA ILE A 97 14.83 -14.86 -12.56
C ILE A 97 13.44 -15.53 -12.57
N HIS A 98 13.09 -16.25 -13.64
CA HIS A 98 11.82 -16.95 -13.76
C HIS A 98 11.72 -18.15 -12.81
N ILE A 99 12.85 -18.78 -12.48
CA ILE A 99 12.92 -19.88 -11.51
C ILE A 99 12.70 -19.33 -10.09
N HIS A 100 13.31 -18.18 -9.77
CA HIS A 100 13.07 -17.49 -8.49
C HIS A 100 11.61 -17.09 -8.33
N MET A 101 10.99 -16.52 -9.37
CA MET A 101 9.55 -16.20 -9.38
C MET A 101 8.68 -17.44 -9.11
N THR A 102 9.03 -18.59 -9.67
CA THR A 102 8.31 -19.86 -9.47
C THR A 102 8.46 -20.40 -8.05
N ILE A 103 9.68 -20.32 -7.49
CA ILE A 103 9.96 -20.73 -6.11
C ILE A 103 9.19 -19.87 -5.11
N ILE A 104 9.10 -18.56 -5.34
CA ILE A 104 8.37 -17.61 -4.49
C ILE A 104 6.84 -17.78 -4.63
N LEU A 105 6.34 -18.20 -5.79
CA LEU A 105 4.91 -18.44 -6.01
C LEU A 105 4.34 -19.49 -5.05
N LEU A 106 5.06 -20.59 -4.81
CA LEU A 106 4.61 -21.69 -3.96
C LEU A 106 4.30 -21.28 -2.50
N PRO A 107 5.21 -20.64 -1.73
CA PRO A 107 4.94 -20.22 -0.36
C PRO A 107 3.87 -19.13 -0.28
N ILE A 108 3.76 -18.25 -1.28
CA ILE A 108 2.72 -17.22 -1.31
C ILE A 108 1.34 -17.86 -1.54
N MET A 109 1.23 -18.82 -2.46
CA MET A 109 0.00 -19.58 -2.70
C MET A 109 -0.44 -20.37 -1.46
N LEU A 110 0.49 -20.97 -0.73
CA LEU A 110 0.21 -21.64 0.55
C LEU A 110 -0.30 -20.66 1.61
N SER A 111 0.27 -19.45 1.65
CA SER A 111 -0.17 -18.39 2.57
C SER A 111 -1.58 -17.89 2.26
N CYS A 112 -2.00 -17.90 0.99
CA CYS A 112 -3.37 -17.55 0.59
C CYS A 112 -4.44 -18.54 1.08
N TRP A 113 -4.06 -19.75 1.51
CA TRP A 113 -5.00 -20.71 2.10
C TRP A 113 -5.43 -20.29 3.51
N ILE A 114 -4.66 -19.43 4.19
CA ILE A 114 -4.97 -18.99 5.55
C ILE A 114 -6.14 -17.99 5.50
N ARG A 115 -7.33 -18.47 5.89
CA ARG A 115 -8.58 -17.69 5.87
C ARG A 115 -8.77 -16.79 7.09
N ASP A 116 -8.04 -17.08 8.18
CA ASP A 116 -8.17 -16.39 9.46
C ASP A 116 -6.96 -15.48 9.72
N LEU A 117 -7.19 -14.17 9.71
CA LEU A 117 -6.19 -13.12 9.97
C LEU A 117 -5.45 -13.31 11.32
N LYS A 118 -6.09 -13.98 12.29
CA LYS A 118 -5.52 -14.23 13.62
C LYS A 118 -4.27 -15.11 13.59
N TYR A 119 -4.20 -16.10 12.70
CA TYR A 119 -3.02 -16.98 12.58
C TYR A 119 -1.85 -16.28 11.88
N LEU A 120 -2.13 -15.25 11.08
CA LEU A 120 -1.13 -14.43 10.41
C LEU A 120 -0.48 -13.41 11.35
N VAL A 121 -1.09 -13.09 12.50
CA VAL A 121 -0.58 -12.07 13.43
C VAL A 121 0.87 -12.30 13.89
N PRO A 122 1.28 -13.47 14.42
CA PRO A 122 2.66 -13.66 14.87
C PRO A 122 3.67 -13.58 13.72
N LEU A 123 3.33 -14.14 12.56
CA LEU A 123 4.16 -14.04 11.36
C LEU A 123 4.27 -12.59 10.87
N SER A 124 3.16 -11.86 10.87
CA SER A 124 3.08 -10.45 10.50
C SER A 124 3.88 -9.57 11.46
N LEU A 125 3.88 -9.85 12.76
CA LEU A 125 4.71 -9.14 13.73
C LEU A 125 6.20 -9.31 13.41
N PHE A 126 6.64 -10.54 13.15
CA PHE A 126 8.01 -10.80 12.73
C PHE A 126 8.36 -10.07 11.42
N ALA A 127 7.47 -10.16 10.41
CA ALA A 127 7.64 -9.48 9.13
C ALA A 127 7.73 -7.95 9.29
N ASN A 128 6.91 -7.35 10.17
CA ASN A 128 6.94 -5.92 10.44
C ASN A 128 8.23 -5.49 11.15
N VAL A 129 8.78 -6.31 12.05
CA VAL A 129 10.09 -6.07 12.67
C VAL A 129 11.19 -6.12 11.61
N ALA A 130 11.21 -7.16 10.78
CA ALA A 130 12.18 -7.29 9.69
C ALA A 130 12.07 -6.12 8.69
N MET A 131 10.85 -5.71 8.34
CA MET A 131 10.60 -4.55 7.49
C MET A 131 11.11 -3.25 8.12
N THR A 132 10.90 -3.07 9.43
CA THR A 132 11.40 -1.90 10.17
C THR A 132 12.93 -1.85 10.14
N VAL A 133 13.60 -2.99 10.35
CA VAL A 133 15.06 -3.10 10.24
C VAL A 133 15.52 -2.79 8.81
N GLY A 134 14.88 -3.35 7.78
CA GLY A 134 15.21 -3.07 6.38
C GLY A 134 15.06 -1.59 6.01
N ILE A 135 14.00 -0.93 6.49
CA ILE A 135 13.83 0.52 6.32
C ILE A 135 14.95 1.29 7.04
N ALA A 136 15.30 0.92 8.27
CA ALA A 136 16.36 1.58 9.03
C ALA A 136 17.73 1.44 8.37
N VAL A 137 18.08 0.25 7.88
CA VAL A 137 19.31 -0.01 7.12
C VAL A 137 19.33 0.79 5.82
N THR A 138 18.22 0.82 5.08
CA THR A 138 18.13 1.60 3.86
C THR A 138 18.31 3.09 4.14
N LEU A 139 17.64 3.63 5.17
CA LEU A 139 17.82 5.02 5.61
C LEU A 139 19.27 5.32 6.00
N TYR A 140 19.94 4.38 6.68
CA TYR A 140 21.34 4.53 7.05
C TYR A 140 22.25 4.65 5.82
N TYR A 141 22.11 3.77 4.82
CA TYR A 141 22.95 3.83 3.61
C TYR A 141 22.66 5.05 2.74
N ILE A 142 21.39 5.41 2.53
CA ILE A 142 21.06 6.56 1.67
C ILE A 142 21.43 7.90 2.30
N SER A 143 21.57 7.98 3.63
CA SER A 143 21.93 9.21 4.33
C SER A 143 23.44 9.45 4.39
N GLN A 144 24.26 8.49 3.98
CA GLN A 144 25.71 8.65 3.90
C GLN A 144 26.11 9.37 2.60
N GLU A 145 27.12 10.24 2.68
CA GLU A 145 27.71 10.95 1.53
C GLU A 145 26.66 11.55 0.58
N LEU A 146 25.77 12.37 1.15
CA LEU A 146 24.73 13.06 0.39
C LEU A 146 25.35 14.19 -0.44
N PRO A 147 25.08 14.25 -1.76
CA PRO A 147 25.50 15.39 -2.57
C PRO A 147 24.70 16.65 -2.20
N ALA A 148 25.25 17.83 -2.52
CA ALA A 148 24.56 19.09 -2.26
C ALA A 148 23.20 19.12 -3.00
N PRO A 149 22.10 19.56 -2.36
CA PRO A 149 20.77 19.59 -2.99
C PRO A 149 20.70 20.40 -4.29
N SER A 150 21.61 21.36 -4.49
CA SER A 150 21.72 22.16 -5.71
C SER A 150 22.19 21.36 -6.95
N THR A 151 22.66 20.13 -6.75
CA THR A 151 23.13 19.26 -7.85
C THR A 151 22.01 18.45 -8.52
N ARG A 152 20.77 18.56 -8.02
CA ARG A 152 19.61 17.78 -8.50
C ARG A 152 18.56 18.68 -9.15
N GLU A 153 17.85 18.13 -10.13
CA GLU A 153 16.72 18.82 -10.73
C GLU A 153 15.53 18.85 -9.76
N TYR A 154 15.06 20.06 -9.41
CA TYR A 154 13.94 20.22 -8.49
C TYR A 154 12.58 19.90 -9.12
N ILE A 155 12.48 19.96 -10.46
CA ILE A 155 11.24 19.81 -11.20
C ILE A 155 11.40 18.68 -12.20
N ALA A 156 10.63 17.61 -12.00
CA ALA A 156 10.59 16.51 -12.95
C ALA A 156 9.90 16.93 -14.26
N PRO A 157 10.33 16.38 -15.41
CA PRO A 157 9.65 16.61 -16.68
C PRO A 157 8.21 16.08 -16.65
N TRP A 158 7.35 16.67 -17.48
CA TRP A 158 5.92 16.32 -17.59
C TRP A 158 5.67 14.84 -17.87
N THR A 159 6.61 14.16 -18.52
CA THR A 159 6.55 12.73 -18.82
C THR A 159 6.63 11.84 -17.58
N LYS A 160 7.29 12.30 -16.50
CA LYS A 160 7.42 11.55 -15.24
C LYS A 160 6.26 11.83 -14.25
N ILE A 161 5.44 12.85 -14.50
CA ILE A 161 4.32 13.23 -13.62
C ILE A 161 3.28 12.10 -13.46
N PRO A 162 2.80 11.43 -14.54
CA PRO A 162 1.86 10.32 -14.39
C PRO A 162 2.40 9.17 -13.56
N LEU A 163 3.68 8.83 -13.73
CA LEU A 163 4.35 7.80 -12.95
C LEU A 163 4.41 8.17 -11.47
N PHE A 164 4.77 9.42 -11.15
CA PHE A 164 4.78 9.91 -9.77
C PHE A 164 3.40 9.81 -9.11
N PHE A 165 2.34 10.28 -9.78
CA PHE A 165 0.98 10.19 -9.23
C PHE A 165 0.52 8.74 -9.09
N GLY A 166 0.86 7.86 -10.04
CA GLY A 166 0.58 6.43 -9.96
C GLY A 166 1.23 5.78 -8.74
N THR A 167 2.53 6.01 -8.54
CA THR A 167 3.28 5.50 -7.39
C THR A 167 2.77 6.08 -6.07
N ALA A 168 2.45 7.38 -6.03
CA ALA A 168 1.93 8.02 -4.83
C ALA A 168 0.53 7.50 -4.45
N ILE A 169 -0.38 7.32 -5.41
CA ILE A 169 -1.69 6.72 -5.17
C ILE A 169 -1.53 5.26 -4.72
N TYR A 170 -0.64 4.52 -5.36
CA TYR A 170 -0.31 3.14 -4.99
C TYR A 170 0.19 3.03 -3.54
N SER A 171 1.06 3.93 -3.08
CA SER A 171 1.59 3.92 -1.71
C SER A 171 0.54 4.15 -0.61
N PHE A 172 -0.61 4.74 -0.95
CA PHE A 172 -1.70 4.99 0.01
C PHE A 172 -2.92 4.12 -0.23
N GLU A 173 -2.76 3.05 -1.00
CA GLU A 173 -3.77 2.02 -1.14
C GLU A 173 -3.95 1.24 0.17
N GLY A 174 -5.14 0.68 0.39
CA GLY A 174 -5.51 -0.04 1.59
C GLY A 174 -7.02 -0.09 1.83
N ILE A 175 -7.83 0.51 0.95
CA ILE A 175 -9.28 0.68 1.14
C ILE A 175 -10.04 -0.63 1.27
N GLY A 176 -9.58 -1.69 0.61
CA GLY A 176 -10.16 -3.02 0.74
C GLY A 176 -9.95 -3.64 2.13
N LEU A 177 -8.87 -3.27 2.82
CA LEU A 177 -8.45 -3.86 4.10
C LEU A 177 -8.88 -3.03 5.32
N VAL A 178 -9.19 -1.76 5.12
CA VAL A 178 -9.58 -0.82 6.20
C VAL A 178 -10.81 -1.30 6.97
N LEU A 179 -11.85 -1.81 6.29
CA LEU A 179 -13.08 -2.30 6.94
C LEU A 179 -12.87 -3.62 7.69
N PRO A 180 -12.28 -4.68 7.09
CA PRO A 180 -11.94 -5.89 7.83
C PRO A 180 -11.02 -5.63 9.04
N LEU A 181 -9.99 -4.79 8.87
CA LEU A 181 -9.05 -4.45 9.94
C LEU A 181 -9.78 -3.78 11.11
N GLN A 182 -10.68 -2.84 10.82
CA GLN A 182 -11.48 -2.18 11.84
C GLN A 182 -12.39 -3.17 12.59
N ASN A 183 -12.99 -4.14 11.89
CA ASN A 183 -13.88 -5.13 12.50
C ASN A 183 -13.13 -6.09 13.44
N GLU A 184 -11.85 -6.36 13.19
CA GLU A 184 -11.01 -7.21 14.06
C GLU A 184 -10.41 -6.45 15.26
N MET A 185 -10.59 -5.13 15.35
CA MET A 185 -10.10 -4.36 16.50
C MET A 185 -10.98 -4.58 17.73
N LYS A 186 -10.33 -4.72 18.90
CA LYS A 186 -11.03 -4.75 20.20
C LYS A 186 -11.92 -3.51 20.42
N GLN A 187 -11.51 -2.35 19.91
CA GLN A 187 -12.22 -1.08 20.01
C GLN A 187 -12.32 -0.40 18.64
N PRO A 188 -13.27 -0.81 17.77
CA PRO A 188 -13.41 -0.31 16.39
C PRO A 188 -13.66 1.20 16.30
N GLU A 189 -14.26 1.80 17.33
CA GLU A 189 -14.52 3.24 17.39
C GLU A 189 -13.25 4.09 17.42
N GLN A 190 -12.15 3.56 17.98
CA GLN A 190 -10.88 4.29 18.06
C GLN A 190 -10.13 4.32 16.73
N PHE A 191 -10.49 3.48 15.76
CA PHE A 191 -9.81 3.38 14.48
C PHE A 191 -9.81 4.69 13.69
N THR A 192 -10.95 5.40 13.67
CA THR A 192 -11.17 6.65 12.89
C THR A 192 -11.17 7.93 13.72
N ARG A 193 -10.86 7.85 15.03
CA ARG A 193 -10.73 9.06 15.87
C ARG A 193 -9.61 9.97 15.34
N ARG A 194 -9.60 11.24 15.74
CA ARG A 194 -8.61 12.23 15.26
C ARG A 194 -7.16 11.79 15.52
N PHE A 195 -6.90 11.20 16.69
CA PHE A 195 -5.65 10.51 17.02
C PHE A 195 -5.85 8.99 17.07
N GLY A 196 -6.70 8.49 16.18
CA GLY A 196 -6.98 7.07 16.03
C GLY A 196 -5.89 6.33 15.27
N VAL A 197 -5.96 5.00 15.30
CA VAL A 197 -4.96 4.10 14.70
C VAL A 197 -4.74 4.43 13.21
N LEU A 198 -5.81 4.70 12.45
CA LEU A 198 -5.69 5.03 11.03
C LEU A 198 -4.90 6.33 10.81
N ASN A 199 -5.26 7.41 11.50
CA ASN A 199 -4.62 8.72 11.28
C ASN A 199 -3.14 8.72 11.70
N ILE A 200 -2.82 8.06 12.81
CA ILE A 200 -1.44 7.94 13.30
C ILE A 200 -0.63 7.06 12.33
N GLY A 201 -1.18 5.91 11.91
CA GLY A 201 -0.52 5.03 10.95
C GLY A 201 -0.22 5.72 9.63
N MET A 202 -1.22 6.41 9.05
CA MET A 202 -1.04 7.15 7.79
C MET A 202 -0.04 8.29 7.92
N THR A 203 0.02 8.96 9.07
CA THR A 203 1.02 10.00 9.39
C THR A 203 2.43 9.43 9.34
N ILE A 204 2.68 8.33 10.05
CA ILE A 204 4.00 7.71 10.13
C ILE A 204 4.44 7.24 8.75
N VAL A 205 3.57 6.53 8.02
CA VAL A 205 3.85 6.03 6.67
C VAL A 205 4.16 7.18 5.71
N THR A 206 3.37 8.25 5.74
CA THR A 206 3.60 9.43 4.88
C THR A 206 4.96 10.06 5.15
N CYS A 207 5.32 10.27 6.43
CA CYS A 207 6.62 10.79 6.81
C CYS A 207 7.75 9.91 6.28
N LEU A 208 7.66 8.59 6.48
CA LEU A 208 8.67 7.64 6.02
C LEU A 208 8.83 7.68 4.50
N LEU A 209 7.73 7.65 3.75
CA LEU A 209 7.76 7.71 2.28
C LEU A 209 8.36 9.03 1.77
N VAL A 210 8.02 10.17 2.38
CA VAL A 210 8.59 11.47 2.01
C VAL A 210 10.09 11.51 2.28
N ILE A 211 10.53 11.06 3.46
CA ILE A 211 11.95 11.05 3.84
C ILE A 211 12.74 10.12 2.91
N MET A 212 12.26 8.89 2.71
CA MET A 212 12.89 7.89 1.84
C MET A 212 12.94 8.35 0.39
N GLY A 213 11.84 8.91 -0.13
CA GLY A 213 11.78 9.43 -1.50
C GLY A 213 12.71 10.62 -1.71
N PHE A 214 12.76 11.55 -0.75
CA PHE A 214 13.65 12.70 -0.81
C PHE A 214 15.12 12.31 -0.73
N LEU A 215 15.51 11.53 0.28
CA LEU A 215 16.90 11.10 0.48
C LEU A 215 17.36 10.16 -0.65
N GLY A 216 16.49 9.24 -1.08
CA GLY A 216 16.78 8.34 -2.19
C GLY A 216 17.04 9.08 -3.51
N TYR A 217 16.20 10.08 -3.83
CA TYR A 217 16.42 10.92 -5.00
C TYR A 217 17.67 11.79 -4.86
N LEU A 218 17.92 12.33 -3.67
CA LEU A 218 19.12 13.14 -3.42
C LEU A 218 20.40 12.31 -3.63
N LYS A 219 20.44 11.09 -3.09
CA LYS A 219 21.59 10.18 -3.21
C LYS A 219 21.78 9.67 -4.64
N TYR A 220 20.76 9.05 -5.24
CA TYR A 220 20.90 8.31 -6.51
C TYR A 220 20.56 9.13 -7.76
N GLY A 221 19.84 10.25 -7.62
CA GLY A 221 19.42 11.09 -8.75
C GLY A 221 18.56 10.32 -9.75
N ASP A 222 18.81 10.53 -11.04
CA ASP A 222 18.08 9.85 -12.13
C ASP A 222 18.42 8.36 -12.28
N ASN A 223 19.47 7.87 -11.61
CA ASN A 223 19.87 6.46 -11.65
C ASN A 223 19.12 5.59 -10.63
N VAL A 224 18.16 6.17 -9.90
CA VAL A 224 17.38 5.44 -8.91
C VAL A 224 16.58 4.31 -9.58
N GLN A 225 16.82 3.09 -9.12
CA GLN A 225 16.07 1.91 -9.57
C GLN A 225 14.61 1.92 -9.09
N GLY A 226 13.78 1.04 -9.67
CA GLY A 226 12.35 0.93 -9.35
C GLY A 226 12.02 0.62 -7.87
N SER A 227 13.00 0.11 -7.11
CA SER A 227 12.92 0.05 -5.65
C SER A 227 14.23 0.51 -5.02
N LEU A 228 14.14 1.11 -3.83
CA LEU A 228 15.31 1.71 -3.17
C LEU A 228 16.31 0.66 -2.69
N THR A 229 15.82 -0.53 -2.30
CA THR A 229 16.67 -1.65 -1.85
C THR A 229 17.61 -2.13 -2.94
N LEU A 230 17.18 -2.05 -4.21
CA LEU A 230 18.04 -2.44 -5.34
C LEU A 230 19.22 -1.50 -5.59
N ASN A 231 19.24 -0.32 -4.95
CA ASN A 231 20.34 0.62 -5.08
C ASN A 231 21.39 0.48 -3.96
N LEU A 232 21.16 -0.43 -2.99
CA LEU A 232 22.11 -0.68 -1.91
C LEU A 232 23.40 -1.35 -2.45
N PRO A 233 24.57 -1.04 -1.87
CA PRO A 233 25.83 -1.63 -2.30
C PRO A 233 25.79 -3.15 -2.12
N GLN A 234 25.98 -3.88 -3.21
CA GLN A 234 25.91 -5.35 -3.23
C GLN A 234 27.07 -6.03 -2.49
N GLN A 235 28.17 -5.31 -2.23
CA GLN A 235 29.36 -5.85 -1.55
C GLN A 235 29.17 -6.01 -0.03
N ASP A 236 28.17 -5.33 0.56
CA ASP A 236 27.89 -5.35 2.00
C ASP A 236 26.59 -6.12 2.35
N MET A 237 26.01 -6.83 1.37
CA MET A 237 24.90 -7.79 1.58
C MET A 237 25.43 -9.18 1.88
#